data_AF-A0A559M559-F1
#
_entry.id   AF-A0A559M559-F1
#
_cell.length_a   1.000
_cell.length_b   1.000
_cell.length_c   1.000
_cell.angle_alpha   90.00
_cell.angle_beta   90.00
_cell.angle_gamma   90.00
#
_symmetry.space_group_name_H-M   'P 1'
#
loop_
_entity.id
_entity.type
_entity.pdbx_description
1 polymer ?
#
loop_
_entity_poly.entity_id
_entity_poly.type
_entity_poly.pdbx_seq_one_letter_code
_entity_poly.pdbx_strand_id
1 'polypeptide(L)'
;MRLFHHYLEMTSGGYLNAFGTQSASASDESTTALRATWFNWIVGVAKGNAHLMDALLALAAFHLQHVNVADTAVVAAGHVYMARAIHEHSRQLRQGIDGANAEAVFATSTCIAFYVASGRHVDGNGEQEQDRHLLHWFEPWQGISAVLQRCWGFLNAEALQSLIHTEHPSALRVSSSTPDLAHTHSAQDQPSPLDTFNFLIDDLSPFDADPEAHAAYATSVQYLNMIYASPVHRHVIKFPGFVTKRYVDLVAAKDPRALAILGYYLMLVDCRKCGNRG
;
A
#
# COMPACT_ATOMS: atom_id res chain seq x y z
N MET A 1 -7.31 27.20 -3.97
CA MET A 1 -7.57 27.32 -2.51
C MET A 1 -8.58 26.29 -1.99
N ARG A 2 -9.81 26.18 -2.53
CA ARG A 2 -10.83 25.18 -2.08
C ARG A 2 -10.32 23.73 -2.00
N LEU A 3 -9.67 23.23 -3.06
CA LEU A 3 -9.12 21.86 -3.09
C LEU A 3 -7.99 21.63 -2.08
N PHE A 4 -7.13 22.63 -1.88
CA PHE A 4 -6.06 22.54 -0.90
C PHE A 4 -6.62 22.50 0.53
N HIS A 5 -7.61 23.34 0.84
CA HIS A 5 -8.30 23.29 2.13
C HIS A 5 -8.95 21.92 2.37
N HIS A 6 -9.65 21.38 1.36
CA HIS A 6 -10.25 20.05 1.44
C HIS A 6 -9.21 18.94 1.63
N TYR A 7 -8.04 19.06 1.01
CA TYR A 7 -6.93 18.12 1.24
C TYR A 7 -6.53 18.09 2.72
N LEU A 8 -6.36 19.27 3.35
CA LEU A 8 -5.99 19.39 4.76
C LEU A 8 -7.05 18.74 5.68
N GLU A 9 -8.33 18.94 5.37
CA GLU A 9 -9.45 18.34 6.11
C GLU A 9 -9.50 16.82 5.91
N MET A 10 -9.37 16.32 4.67
CA MET A 10 -9.36 14.90 4.34
C MET A 10 -8.23 14.12 5.05
N THR A 11 -7.05 14.71 5.16
CA THR A 11 -5.90 14.10 5.82
C THR A 11 -6.06 14.03 7.33
N SER A 12 -6.78 14.97 7.94
CA SER A 12 -7.14 14.92 9.36
C SER A 12 -8.20 13.84 9.65
N GLY A 13 -9.05 13.52 8.66
CA GLY A 13 -10.12 12.51 8.74
C GLY A 13 -9.69 11.06 8.45
N GLY A 14 -8.41 10.79 8.15
CA GLY A 14 -7.89 9.42 8.02
C GLY A 14 -8.04 8.74 6.65
N TYR A 15 -8.40 9.47 5.58
CA TYR A 15 -8.56 8.92 4.23
C TYR A 15 -7.22 8.44 3.61
N LEU A 16 -6.10 9.12 3.93
CA LEU A 16 -4.76 8.74 3.49
C LEU A 16 -4.01 7.87 4.52
N ASN A 17 -4.68 6.84 5.05
CA ASN A 17 -4.05 5.84 5.93
C ASN A 17 -3.16 4.86 5.14
N ALA A 18 -2.21 5.39 4.38
CA ALA A 18 -1.27 4.64 3.56
C ALA A 18 -0.13 4.00 4.39
N PHE A 19 0.28 4.69 5.45
CA PHE A 19 1.46 4.39 6.25
C PHE A 19 1.12 4.46 7.75
N GLY A 20 1.60 3.48 8.50
CA GLY A 20 1.39 3.21 9.93
C GLY A 20 1.18 1.70 10.22
N THR A 21 1.95 1.12 11.15
CA THR A 21 1.66 -0.18 11.78
C THR A 21 0.81 0.07 13.03
N GLN A 22 -0.21 -0.76 13.26
CA GLN A 22 -0.72 -0.96 14.62
C GLN A 22 -0.28 -2.35 15.01
N SER A 23 0.51 -2.44 16.07
CA SER A 23 0.37 -3.55 16.99
C SER A 23 -1.06 -3.52 17.54
N ALA A 24 -1.66 -4.67 17.81
CA ALA A 24 -2.94 -4.77 18.52
C ALA A 24 -2.95 -4.07 19.90
N SER A 25 -1.79 -3.59 20.37
CA SER A 25 -1.59 -2.78 21.58
C SER A 25 -1.29 -1.29 21.35
N ALA A 26 -1.27 -0.78 20.10
CA ALA A 26 -0.92 0.61 19.82
C ALA A 26 -2.10 1.55 20.13
N SER A 27 -1.89 2.50 21.04
CA SER A 27 -2.85 3.56 21.36
C SER A 27 -3.18 4.42 20.12
N ASP A 28 -4.39 5.00 20.11
CA ASP A 28 -4.89 5.94 19.08
C ASP A 28 -3.90 7.11 18.80
N GLU A 29 -3.10 7.44 19.82
CA GLU A 29 -2.03 8.43 19.80
C GLU A 29 -0.89 8.07 18.84
N SER A 30 -0.48 6.79 18.76
CA SER A 30 0.58 6.33 17.86
C SER A 30 0.18 6.43 16.39
N THR A 31 -1.05 6.04 16.05
CA THR A 31 -1.57 6.20 14.69
C THR A 31 -1.73 7.66 14.28
N THR A 32 -2.09 8.52 15.22
CA THR A 32 -2.20 9.96 14.99
C THR A 32 -0.83 10.60 14.74
N ALA A 33 0.20 10.16 15.48
CA ALA A 33 1.57 10.62 15.27
C ALA A 33 2.12 10.22 13.88
N LEU A 34 1.91 8.97 13.44
CA LEU A 34 2.40 8.50 12.13
C LEU A 34 1.72 9.24 10.96
N ARG A 35 0.41 9.51 11.08
CA ARG A 35 -0.34 10.34 10.13
C ARG A 35 0.25 11.74 10.05
N ALA A 36 0.51 12.35 11.20
CA ALA A 36 1.10 13.69 11.27
C ALA A 36 2.50 13.71 10.62
N THR A 37 3.32 12.68 10.82
CA THR A 37 4.65 12.56 10.19
C THR A 37 4.55 12.54 8.67
N TRP A 38 3.74 11.65 8.09
CA TRP A 38 3.56 11.58 6.62
C TRP A 38 2.99 12.89 6.06
N PHE A 39 1.94 13.40 6.70
CA PHE A 39 1.24 14.61 6.26
C PHE A 39 2.14 15.86 6.29
N ASN A 40 2.84 16.08 7.41
CA ASN A 40 3.71 17.25 7.55
C ASN A 40 4.86 17.19 6.55
N TRP A 41 5.42 15.99 6.33
CA TRP A 41 6.46 15.79 5.34
C TRP A 41 5.97 16.07 3.92
N ILE A 42 4.88 15.43 3.47
CA ILE A 42 4.42 15.55 2.07
C ILE A 42 3.99 16.99 1.74
N VAL A 43 3.35 17.69 2.68
CA VAL A 43 3.00 19.11 2.52
C VAL A 43 4.25 19.99 2.53
N GLY A 44 5.25 19.66 3.36
CA GLY A 44 6.55 20.33 3.38
C GLY A 44 7.24 20.27 2.01
N VAL A 45 7.33 19.07 1.43
CA VAL A 45 7.90 18.87 0.09
C VAL A 45 7.07 19.58 -0.98
N ALA A 46 5.73 19.52 -0.90
CA ALA A 46 4.84 20.11 -1.90
C ALA A 46 4.95 21.65 -2.00
N LYS A 47 5.29 22.34 -0.90
CA LYS A 47 5.47 23.80 -0.90
C LYS A 47 6.57 24.26 -1.87
N GLY A 48 7.61 23.44 -2.09
CA GLY A 48 8.68 23.70 -3.04
C GLY A 48 8.48 23.06 -4.42
N ASN A 49 7.46 22.23 -4.59
CA ASN A 49 7.32 21.33 -5.74
C ASN A 49 5.93 21.42 -6.35
N ALA A 50 5.79 22.21 -7.43
CA ALA A 50 4.51 22.45 -8.09
C ALA A 50 3.80 21.17 -8.57
N HIS A 51 4.55 20.19 -9.07
CA HIS A 51 3.99 18.93 -9.55
C HIS A 51 3.47 18.03 -8.43
N LEU A 52 4.12 18.02 -7.27
CA LEU A 52 3.61 17.33 -6.10
C LEU A 52 2.34 18.04 -5.58
N MET A 53 2.33 19.38 -5.57
CA MET A 53 1.13 20.14 -5.25
C MET A 53 -0.04 19.79 -6.19
N ASP A 54 0.21 19.71 -7.50
CA ASP A 54 -0.79 19.26 -8.48
C ASP A 54 -1.31 17.84 -8.12
N ALA A 55 -0.42 16.90 -7.75
CA ALA A 55 -0.84 15.56 -7.32
C ALA A 55 -1.74 15.57 -6.07
N LEU A 56 -1.42 16.40 -5.07
CA LEU A 56 -2.24 16.56 -3.86
C LEU A 56 -3.62 17.16 -4.18
N LEU A 57 -3.67 18.17 -5.05
CA LEU A 57 -4.92 18.80 -5.49
C LEU A 57 -5.80 17.83 -6.28
N ALA A 58 -5.20 16.97 -7.10
CA ALA A 58 -5.91 15.92 -7.82
C ALA A 58 -6.53 14.89 -6.87
N LEU A 59 -5.81 14.44 -5.84
CA LEU A 59 -6.34 13.56 -4.80
C LEU A 59 -7.50 14.21 -4.03
N ALA A 60 -7.39 15.50 -3.72
CA ALA A 60 -8.45 16.24 -3.05
C ALA A 60 -9.71 16.37 -3.91
N ALA A 61 -9.55 16.65 -5.19
CA ALA A 61 -10.64 16.70 -6.17
C ALA A 61 -11.31 15.33 -6.33
N PHE A 62 -10.52 14.27 -6.37
CA PHE A 62 -11.01 12.89 -6.43
C PHE A 62 -11.82 12.51 -5.19
N HIS A 63 -11.34 12.85 -4.00
CA HIS A 63 -12.09 12.62 -2.76
C HIS A 63 -13.38 13.45 -2.73
N LEU A 64 -13.34 14.72 -3.15
CA LEU A 64 -14.54 15.56 -3.27
C LEU A 64 -15.59 14.97 -4.20
N GLN A 65 -15.18 14.37 -5.32
CA GLN A 65 -16.10 13.71 -6.24
C GLN A 65 -16.86 12.57 -5.55
N HIS A 66 -16.20 11.81 -4.67
CA HIS A 66 -16.85 10.73 -3.91
C HIS A 66 -17.85 11.25 -2.89
N VAL A 67 -17.60 12.42 -2.30
CA VAL A 67 -18.48 13.04 -1.30
C VAL A 67 -19.60 13.86 -1.96
N ASN A 68 -19.35 14.44 -3.14
CA ASN A 68 -20.27 15.30 -3.86
C ASN A 68 -20.12 15.12 -5.39
N VAL A 69 -20.86 14.14 -5.92
CA VAL A 69 -20.79 13.69 -7.32
C VAL A 69 -21.24 14.76 -8.34
N ALA A 70 -21.95 15.81 -7.91
CA ALA A 70 -22.54 16.79 -8.81
C ALA A 70 -21.58 17.87 -9.34
N ASP A 71 -20.40 18.05 -8.74
CA ASP A 71 -19.45 19.11 -9.11
C ASP A 71 -18.49 18.64 -10.23
N THR A 72 -18.97 18.65 -11.48
CA THR A 72 -18.20 18.22 -12.66
C THR A 72 -16.97 19.08 -12.92
N ALA A 73 -16.98 20.34 -12.48
CA ALA A 73 -15.82 21.24 -12.58
C ALA A 73 -14.67 20.78 -11.68
N VAL A 74 -14.96 20.23 -10.49
CA VAL A 74 -13.96 19.63 -9.60
C VAL A 74 -13.34 18.38 -10.22
N VAL A 75 -14.15 17.54 -10.87
CA VAL A 75 -13.66 16.33 -11.57
C VAL A 75 -12.71 16.72 -12.71
N ALA A 76 -13.13 17.65 -13.57
CA ALA A 76 -12.30 18.13 -14.67
C ALA A 76 -10.98 18.75 -14.16
N ALA A 77 -11.03 19.56 -13.10
CA ALA A 77 -9.84 20.13 -12.48
C ALA A 77 -8.91 19.03 -11.93
N GLY A 78 -9.47 18.02 -11.26
CA GLY A 78 -8.72 16.86 -10.74
C GLY A 78 -7.93 16.13 -11.83
N HIS A 79 -8.56 15.87 -12.99
CA HIS A 79 -7.87 15.26 -14.13
C HIS A 79 -6.74 16.14 -14.68
N VAL A 80 -6.97 17.45 -14.80
CA VAL A 80 -5.93 18.40 -15.27
C VAL A 80 -4.73 18.41 -14.33
N TYR A 81 -4.96 18.47 -13.02
CA TYR A 81 -3.88 18.44 -12.04
C TYR A 81 -3.12 17.10 -12.07
N MET A 82 -3.83 15.96 -12.13
CA MET A 82 -3.17 14.65 -12.20
C MET A 82 -2.34 14.49 -13.49
N ALA A 83 -2.86 14.95 -14.63
CA ALA A 83 -2.13 14.91 -15.89
C ALA A 83 -0.81 15.70 -15.83
N ARG A 84 -0.82 16.89 -15.21
CA ARG A 84 0.39 17.70 -14.99
C ARG A 84 1.38 17.01 -14.06
N ALA A 85 0.89 16.45 -12.96
CA ALA A 85 1.72 15.70 -12.01
C ALA A 85 2.41 14.51 -12.70
N ILE A 86 1.67 13.70 -13.48
CA ILE A 86 2.21 12.56 -14.22
C ILE A 86 3.25 13.02 -15.26
N HIS A 87 2.95 14.08 -16.02
CA HIS A 87 3.87 14.61 -17.03
C HIS A 87 5.21 15.02 -16.42
N GLU A 88 5.17 15.80 -15.34
CA GLU A 88 6.36 16.31 -14.68
C GLU A 88 7.11 15.21 -13.92
N HIS A 89 6.39 14.27 -13.29
CA HIS A 89 6.99 13.09 -12.68
C HIS A 89 7.75 12.24 -13.72
N SER A 90 7.16 12.00 -14.88
CA SER A 90 7.81 11.30 -16.00
C SER A 90 9.05 12.04 -16.52
N ARG A 91 9.01 13.39 -16.53
CA ARG A 91 10.15 14.22 -16.92
C ARG A 91 11.31 14.05 -15.95
N GLN A 92 11.05 14.10 -14.64
CA GLN A 92 12.09 13.95 -13.61
C GLN A 92 12.67 12.53 -13.59
N LEU A 93 11.84 11.49 -13.72
CA LEU A 93 12.33 10.11 -13.83
C LEU A 93 13.29 9.93 -15.00
N ARG A 94 13.03 10.58 -16.14
CA ARG A 94 13.91 10.55 -17.32
C ARG A 94 15.22 11.32 -17.14
N GLN A 95 15.25 12.30 -16.25
CA GLN A 95 16.45 13.08 -15.93
C GLN A 95 17.36 12.38 -14.93
N GLY A 96 16.84 11.35 -14.25
CA GLY A 96 17.51 10.67 -13.16
C GLY A 96 17.06 11.18 -11.80
N ILE A 97 17.19 10.31 -10.80
CA ILE A 97 16.86 10.61 -9.41
C ILE A 97 18.12 11.06 -8.68
N ASP A 98 18.04 12.18 -7.97
CA ASP A 98 19.13 12.75 -7.18
C ASP A 98 18.61 13.37 -5.88
N GLY A 99 19.53 13.95 -5.09
CA GLY A 99 19.19 14.59 -3.81
C GLY A 99 18.25 15.80 -3.93
N ALA A 100 18.13 16.42 -5.10
CA ALA A 100 17.29 17.59 -5.30
C ALA A 100 15.84 17.21 -5.62
N ASN A 101 15.62 16.05 -6.27
CA ASN A 101 14.28 15.64 -6.72
C ASN A 101 13.73 14.40 -6.01
N ALA A 102 14.54 13.59 -5.32
CA ALA A 102 14.13 12.28 -4.82
C ALA A 102 12.87 12.29 -3.95
N GLU A 103 12.75 13.24 -3.01
CA GLU A 103 11.59 13.34 -2.13
C GLU A 103 10.31 13.68 -2.91
N ALA A 104 10.41 14.62 -3.85
CA ALA A 104 9.28 15.04 -4.66
C ALA A 104 8.84 13.94 -5.64
N VAL A 105 9.80 13.24 -6.25
CA VAL A 105 9.57 12.08 -7.11
C VAL A 105 8.88 10.96 -6.32
N PHE A 106 9.40 10.61 -5.15
CA PHE A 106 8.82 9.55 -4.32
C PHE A 106 7.40 9.91 -3.85
N ALA A 107 7.20 11.11 -3.30
CA ALA A 107 5.87 11.57 -2.87
C ALA A 107 4.86 11.57 -4.03
N THR A 108 5.26 12.09 -5.19
CA THR A 108 4.39 12.17 -6.37
C THR A 108 4.02 10.78 -6.89
N SER A 109 4.97 9.84 -6.91
CA SER A 109 4.69 8.43 -7.29
C SER A 109 3.65 7.80 -6.37
N THR A 110 3.72 8.09 -5.07
CA THR A 110 2.75 7.62 -4.08
C THR A 110 1.36 8.18 -4.36
N CYS A 111 1.25 9.49 -4.61
CA CYS A 111 -0.02 10.13 -4.94
C CYS A 111 -0.65 9.60 -6.23
N ILE A 112 0.17 9.38 -7.28
CA ILE A 112 -0.30 8.81 -8.56
C ILE A 112 -0.86 7.40 -8.33
N ALA A 113 -0.13 6.55 -7.61
CA ALA A 113 -0.57 5.19 -7.34
C ALA A 113 -1.89 5.15 -6.56
N PHE A 114 -2.03 6.00 -5.53
CA PHE A 114 -3.29 6.16 -4.81
C PHE A 114 -4.43 6.57 -5.74
N TYR A 115 -4.23 7.59 -6.55
CA TYR A 115 -5.26 8.08 -7.48
C TYR A 115 -5.70 7.00 -8.47
N VAL A 116 -4.75 6.24 -9.04
CA VAL A 116 -5.05 5.16 -10.00
C VAL A 116 -5.76 3.99 -9.32
N ALA A 117 -5.31 3.58 -8.13
CA ALA A 117 -5.91 2.49 -7.37
C ALA A 117 -7.34 2.83 -6.91
N SER A 118 -7.60 4.09 -6.55
CA SER A 118 -8.92 4.52 -6.12
C SER A 118 -9.88 4.81 -7.28
N GLY A 119 -9.41 5.35 -8.40
CA GLY A 119 -10.27 5.78 -9.51
C GLY A 119 -10.99 4.67 -10.28
N ARG A 120 -10.48 3.43 -10.22
CA ARG A 120 -11.01 2.31 -11.03
C ARG A 120 -12.18 1.56 -10.41
N HIS A 121 -12.60 1.90 -9.18
CA HIS A 121 -13.85 1.38 -8.61
C HIS A 121 -15.12 1.94 -9.31
N VAL A 122 -14.99 2.93 -10.19
CA VAL A 122 -16.11 3.63 -10.83
C VAL A 122 -16.51 3.02 -12.19
N ASP A 123 -15.62 2.30 -12.88
CA ASP A 123 -15.86 1.80 -14.25
C ASP A 123 -16.03 0.27 -14.29
N GLY A 124 -17.13 -0.25 -13.74
CA GLY A 124 -17.40 -1.69 -13.64
C GLY A 124 -18.27 -2.26 -14.75
N ASN A 125 -17.84 -2.27 -16.01
CA ASN A 125 -18.62 -2.83 -17.13
C ASN A 125 -17.78 -3.75 -18.06
N GLY A 126 -17.50 -4.99 -17.63
CA GLY A 126 -17.03 -6.05 -18.54
C GLY A 126 -16.53 -7.33 -17.86
N GLU A 127 -17.16 -8.48 -18.15
CA GLU A 127 -16.80 -9.80 -17.59
C GLU A 127 -15.39 -10.29 -18.02
N GLN A 128 -14.83 -9.79 -19.14
CA GLN A 128 -13.45 -10.05 -19.56
C GLN A 128 -12.40 -9.13 -18.92
N GLU A 129 -12.82 -8.03 -18.29
CA GLU A 129 -11.93 -7.13 -17.55
C GLU A 129 -11.62 -7.62 -16.13
N GLN A 130 -12.40 -8.58 -15.61
CA GLN A 130 -12.32 -9.04 -14.23
C GLN A 130 -11.00 -9.76 -13.88
N ASP A 131 -10.43 -10.53 -14.81
CA ASP A 131 -9.10 -11.16 -14.66
C ASP A 131 -7.95 -10.14 -14.70
N ARG A 132 -8.09 -9.07 -15.51
CA ARG A 132 -7.17 -7.92 -15.53
C ARG A 132 -7.40 -6.98 -14.35
N HIS A 133 -8.56 -7.09 -13.68
CA HIS A 133 -8.95 -6.22 -12.58
C HIS A 133 -8.12 -6.46 -11.30
N LEU A 134 -7.50 -7.63 -11.17
CA LEU A 134 -6.71 -7.95 -9.97
C LEU A 134 -5.25 -7.54 -10.10
N LEU A 135 -4.62 -7.83 -11.25
CA LEU A 135 -3.22 -7.51 -11.50
C LEU A 135 -2.94 -6.00 -11.54
N HIS A 136 -3.87 -5.20 -12.06
CA HIS A 136 -3.66 -3.76 -12.17
C HIS A 136 -3.68 -3.03 -10.81
N TRP A 137 -4.12 -3.67 -9.72
CA TRP A 137 -3.90 -3.13 -8.38
C TRP A 137 -2.43 -3.24 -8.01
N PHE A 138 -1.69 -4.26 -8.46
CA PHE A 138 -0.29 -4.46 -8.11
C PHE A 138 0.67 -3.53 -8.88
N GLU A 139 0.37 -3.22 -10.15
CA GLU A 139 1.26 -2.45 -11.02
C GLU A 139 1.67 -1.06 -10.46
N PRO A 140 0.74 -0.21 -9.97
CA PRO A 140 1.11 1.10 -9.44
C PRO A 140 1.98 1.01 -8.20
N TRP A 141 1.77 0.01 -7.35
CA TRP A 141 2.53 -0.16 -6.12
C TRP A 141 3.93 -0.73 -6.36
N GLN A 142 4.10 -1.61 -7.35
CA GLN A 142 5.44 -2.03 -7.79
C GLN A 142 6.26 -0.83 -8.30
N GLY A 143 5.62 0.11 -8.99
CA GLY A 143 6.22 1.37 -9.41
C GLY A 143 6.76 2.17 -8.22
N ILE A 144 5.97 2.31 -7.15
CA ILE A 144 6.41 3.00 -5.92
C ILE A 144 7.61 2.30 -5.31
N SER A 145 7.59 0.97 -5.17
CA SER A 145 8.70 0.21 -4.57
C SER A 145 10.01 0.40 -5.35
N ALA A 146 9.95 0.43 -6.69
CA ALA A 146 11.11 0.71 -7.53
C ALA A 146 11.64 2.15 -7.36
N VAL A 147 10.74 3.14 -7.28
CA VAL A 147 11.10 4.55 -7.03
C VAL A 147 11.71 4.71 -5.63
N LEU A 148 11.11 4.11 -4.60
CA LEU A 148 11.59 4.16 -3.23
C LEU A 148 13.01 3.61 -3.11
N GLN A 149 13.29 2.45 -3.72
CA GLN A 149 14.64 1.87 -3.74
C GLN A 149 15.68 2.82 -4.33
N ARG A 150 15.31 3.61 -5.35
CA ARG A 150 16.19 4.60 -5.97
C ARG A 150 16.30 5.89 -5.15
N CYS A 151 15.24 6.30 -4.46
CA CYS A 151 15.23 7.50 -3.64
C CYS A 151 15.86 7.30 -2.25
N TRP A 152 15.99 6.06 -1.76
CA TRP A 152 16.31 5.76 -0.36
C TRP A 152 17.53 6.54 0.19
N GLY A 153 18.64 6.58 -0.55
CA GLY A 153 19.86 7.27 -0.15
C GLY A 153 19.78 8.80 -0.16
N PHE A 154 18.69 9.37 -0.68
CA PHE A 154 18.46 10.81 -0.84
C PHE A 154 17.32 11.35 0.04
N LEU A 155 16.58 10.49 0.74
CA LEU A 155 15.51 10.92 1.63
C LEU A 155 16.12 11.61 2.85
N ASN A 156 15.81 12.88 3.09
CA ASN A 156 16.40 13.65 4.20
C ASN A 156 15.52 13.63 5.47
N ALA A 157 14.38 12.93 5.42
CA ALA A 157 13.43 12.84 6.51
C ALA A 157 13.62 11.56 7.35
N GLU A 158 14.43 11.63 8.42
CA GLU A 158 14.69 10.49 9.32
C GLU A 158 13.41 9.89 9.92
N ALA A 159 12.45 10.73 10.30
CA ALA A 159 11.15 10.26 10.81
C ALA A 159 10.36 9.47 9.76
N LEU A 160 10.49 9.83 8.48
CA LEU A 160 9.88 9.10 7.37
C LEU A 160 10.63 7.80 7.08
N GLN A 161 11.97 7.82 7.10
CA GLN A 161 12.76 6.60 6.92
C GLN A 161 12.46 5.58 8.02
N SER A 162 12.37 6.03 9.28
CA SER A 162 11.96 5.19 10.41
C SER A 162 10.55 4.62 10.23
N LEU A 163 9.60 5.45 9.77
CA LEU A 163 8.25 4.99 9.40
C LEU A 163 8.31 3.89 8.34
N ILE A 164 9.03 4.11 7.23
CA ILE A 164 9.12 3.13 6.13
C ILE A 164 9.85 1.85 6.57
N HIS A 165 10.87 1.96 7.43
CA HIS A 165 11.63 0.81 7.90
C HIS A 165 10.82 -0.08 8.85
N THR A 166 10.03 0.54 9.73
CA THR A 166 9.10 -0.16 10.64
C THR A 166 8.01 -0.91 9.86
N GLU A 167 7.78 -0.52 8.61
CA GLU A 167 6.78 -1.07 7.70
C GLU A 167 7.33 -2.15 6.76
N HIS A 168 8.65 -2.31 6.71
CA HIS A 168 9.30 -3.24 5.78
C HIS A 168 9.22 -4.69 6.30
N PRO A 169 9.03 -5.70 5.43
CA PRO A 169 8.90 -7.12 5.82
C PRO A 169 10.07 -7.67 6.63
N SER A 170 11.26 -7.06 6.53
CA SER A 170 12.42 -7.42 7.34
C SER A 170 12.20 -7.15 8.85
N ALA A 171 11.51 -6.07 9.21
CA ALA A 171 11.16 -5.77 10.60
C ALA A 171 10.10 -6.75 11.14
N LEU A 172 9.21 -7.22 10.26
CA LEU A 172 8.18 -8.20 10.57
C LEU A 172 8.75 -9.61 10.82
N ARG A 173 9.82 -10.00 10.09
CA ARG A 173 10.55 -11.25 10.36
C ARG A 173 11.15 -11.30 11.77
N VAL A 174 11.73 -10.19 12.26
CA VAL A 174 12.36 -10.15 13.59
C VAL A 174 11.33 -10.31 14.71
N SER A 175 10.12 -9.76 14.57
CA SER A 175 9.04 -9.98 15.55
C SER A 175 8.47 -11.41 15.52
N SER A 176 8.51 -12.11 14.38
CA SER A 176 8.12 -13.53 14.27
C SER A 176 9.25 -14.52 14.59
N SER A 177 10.46 -14.03 14.84
CA SER A 177 11.67 -14.85 15.03
C SER A 177 12.40 -14.50 16.32
N THR A 178 11.69 -14.56 17.45
CA THR A 178 12.34 -14.96 18.70
C THR A 178 12.27 -16.49 18.78
N PRO A 179 13.37 -17.22 18.51
CA PRO A 179 13.43 -18.63 18.84
C PRO A 179 13.59 -18.71 20.35
N ASP A 180 12.48 -18.79 21.07
CA ASP A 180 12.53 -19.23 22.46
C ASP A 180 12.87 -20.72 22.41
N LEU A 181 14.16 -21.01 22.63
CA LEU A 181 14.69 -22.34 22.84
C LEU A 181 14.14 -22.88 24.17
N ALA A 182 12.88 -23.30 24.17
CA ALA A 182 12.31 -24.10 25.23
C ALA A 182 11.14 -24.93 24.68
N HIS A 183 11.45 -26.17 24.29
CA HIS A 183 10.44 -27.21 24.16
C HIS A 183 9.76 -27.42 25.51
N THR A 184 8.55 -26.88 25.68
CA THR A 184 7.57 -27.42 26.62
C THR A 184 6.25 -27.57 25.88
N HIS A 185 5.93 -28.82 25.56
CA HIS A 185 4.59 -29.23 25.19
C HIS A 185 3.63 -28.82 26.31
N SER A 186 2.83 -27.79 26.07
CA SER A 186 1.70 -27.44 26.93
C SER A 186 0.50 -27.12 26.07
N ALA A 187 -0.57 -27.86 26.33
CA ALA A 187 -1.83 -27.87 25.62
C ALA A 187 -2.55 -26.52 25.72
N GLN A 188 -2.44 -25.71 24.67
CA GLN A 188 -3.44 -24.70 24.29
C GLN A 188 -3.22 -24.38 22.80
N ASP A 189 -3.60 -25.31 21.92
CA ASP A 189 -3.66 -25.12 20.46
C ASP A 189 -4.78 -24.14 20.09
N GLN A 190 -4.61 -22.87 20.43
CA GLN A 190 -5.29 -21.80 19.72
C GLN A 190 -4.33 -21.35 18.61
N PRO A 191 -4.66 -21.56 17.33
CA PRO A 191 -3.81 -21.08 16.25
C PRO A 191 -3.66 -19.57 16.39
N SER A 192 -2.41 -19.11 16.42
CA SER A 192 -2.12 -17.68 16.42
C SER A 192 -2.81 -17.05 15.21
N PRO A 193 -3.48 -15.89 15.35
CA PRO A 193 -3.99 -15.13 14.20
C PRO A 193 -2.90 -14.81 13.17
N LEU A 194 -1.62 -14.83 13.58
CA LEU A 194 -0.47 -14.61 12.71
C LEU A 194 -0.02 -15.86 11.91
N ASP A 195 -0.64 -17.02 12.14
CA ASP A 195 -0.30 -18.29 11.48
C ASP A 195 -1.49 -18.91 10.73
N THR A 196 -2.62 -18.19 10.64
CA THR A 196 -3.89 -18.70 10.10
C THR A 196 -3.79 -19.22 8.66
N PHE A 197 -2.92 -18.63 7.84
CA PHE A 197 -2.75 -18.97 6.42
C PHE A 197 -1.46 -19.74 6.11
N ASN A 198 -0.69 -20.19 7.12
CA ASN A 198 0.57 -20.91 6.89
C ASN A 198 0.37 -22.22 6.12
N PHE A 199 -0.82 -22.83 6.21
CA PHE A 199 -1.19 -24.01 5.42
C PHE A 199 -1.05 -23.83 3.90
N LEU A 200 -1.02 -22.59 3.39
CA LEU A 200 -0.80 -22.29 1.97
C LEU A 200 0.64 -22.55 1.51
N ILE A 201 1.58 -22.71 2.46
CA ILE A 201 3.00 -22.96 2.21
C ILE A 201 3.57 -24.18 2.96
N ASP A 202 2.81 -24.81 3.85
CA ASP A 202 3.29 -25.94 4.68
C ASP A 202 3.72 -27.18 3.86
N ASP A 203 3.18 -27.35 2.66
CA ASP A 203 3.50 -28.47 1.75
C ASP A 203 4.68 -28.18 0.81
N LEU A 204 5.27 -26.99 0.90
CA LEU A 204 6.47 -26.63 0.14
C LEU A 204 7.73 -27.17 0.81
N SER A 205 8.31 -28.21 0.21
CA SER A 205 9.68 -28.61 0.50
C SER A 205 10.64 -27.47 0.09
N PRO A 206 11.50 -26.97 1.00
CA PRO A 206 12.54 -25.99 0.66
C PRO A 206 13.54 -26.48 -0.40
N PHE A 207 13.50 -27.78 -0.71
CA PHE A 207 14.43 -28.47 -1.60
C PHE A 207 13.84 -28.77 -2.99
N ASP A 208 12.51 -28.70 -3.17
CA ASP A 208 11.84 -29.03 -4.44
C ASP A 208 11.29 -27.79 -5.19
N ALA A 209 11.34 -26.61 -4.57
CA ALA A 209 10.79 -25.37 -5.13
C ALA A 209 11.88 -24.38 -5.55
N ASP A 210 11.58 -23.61 -6.60
CA ASP A 210 12.29 -22.37 -6.91
C ASP A 210 12.37 -21.52 -5.61
N PRO A 211 13.57 -21.25 -5.07
CA PRO A 211 13.72 -20.57 -3.79
C PRO A 211 13.16 -19.14 -3.84
N GLU A 212 13.13 -18.51 -5.03
CA GLU A 212 12.53 -17.19 -5.21
C GLU A 212 11.01 -17.26 -5.15
N ALA A 213 10.40 -18.30 -5.74
CA ALA A 213 8.96 -18.56 -5.64
C ALA A 213 8.56 -18.88 -4.20
N HIS A 214 9.34 -19.71 -3.49
CA HIS A 214 9.11 -20.01 -2.08
C HIS A 214 9.12 -18.73 -1.23
N ALA A 215 10.13 -17.88 -1.39
CA ALA A 215 10.20 -16.60 -0.69
C ALA A 215 9.01 -15.69 -1.04
N ALA A 216 8.60 -15.66 -2.31
CA ALA A 216 7.44 -14.89 -2.78
C ALA A 216 6.13 -15.32 -2.11
N TYR A 217 5.88 -16.63 -1.99
CA TYR A 217 4.71 -17.15 -1.28
C TYR A 217 4.78 -16.84 0.21
N ALA A 218 5.93 -17.10 0.86
CA ALA A 218 6.10 -16.88 2.29
C ALA A 218 5.86 -15.42 2.69
N THR A 219 6.41 -14.47 1.92
CA THR A 219 6.15 -13.04 2.13
C THR A 219 4.66 -12.73 1.97
N SER A 220 4.01 -13.25 0.93
CA SER A 220 2.59 -12.97 0.67
C SER A 220 1.67 -13.54 1.76
N VAL A 221 1.94 -14.75 2.24
CA VAL A 221 1.22 -15.38 3.35
C VAL A 221 1.41 -14.62 4.67
N GLN A 222 2.63 -14.14 4.95
CA GLN A 222 2.88 -13.29 6.11
C GLN A 222 1.98 -12.05 6.10
N TYR A 223 1.82 -11.39 4.95
CA TYR A 223 0.91 -10.25 4.84
C TYR A 223 -0.57 -10.63 4.97
N LEU A 224 -0.99 -11.80 4.46
CA LEU A 224 -2.36 -12.31 4.69
C LEU A 224 -2.66 -12.47 6.18
N ASN A 225 -1.73 -13.10 6.91
CA ASN A 225 -1.83 -13.29 8.36
C ASN A 225 -1.93 -11.94 9.10
N MET A 226 -1.16 -10.94 8.67
CA MET A 226 -1.25 -9.60 9.25
C MET A 226 -2.59 -8.92 8.98
N ILE A 227 -3.12 -9.02 7.76
CA ILE A 227 -4.42 -8.44 7.39
C ILE A 227 -5.54 -9.08 8.21
N TYR A 228 -5.43 -10.38 8.48
CA TYR A 228 -6.40 -11.12 9.29
C TYR A 228 -6.29 -10.82 10.77
N ALA A 229 -5.08 -10.83 11.34
CA ALA A 229 -4.84 -10.52 12.74
C ALA A 229 -5.18 -9.07 13.12
N SER A 230 -5.02 -8.12 12.19
CA SER A 230 -5.36 -6.72 12.38
C SER A 230 -6.05 -6.18 11.12
N PRO A 231 -7.39 -6.28 11.04
CA PRO A 231 -8.14 -5.92 9.85
C PRO A 231 -8.30 -4.40 9.70
N VAL A 232 -7.20 -3.67 9.63
CA VAL A 232 -7.22 -2.23 9.34
C VAL A 232 -7.15 -1.99 7.84
N HIS A 233 -7.95 -1.04 7.33
CA HIS A 233 -8.13 -0.76 5.90
C HIS A 233 -6.79 -0.54 5.16
N ARG A 234 -5.80 0.00 5.87
CA ARG A 234 -4.43 0.21 5.36
C ARG A 234 -3.70 -1.08 5.00
N HIS A 235 -3.85 -2.17 5.75
CA HIS A 235 -3.14 -3.42 5.47
C HIS A 235 -3.63 -4.06 4.16
N VAL A 236 -4.93 -3.86 3.84
CA VAL A 236 -5.51 -4.30 2.56
C VAL A 236 -4.90 -3.54 1.38
N ILE A 237 -4.73 -2.22 1.51
CA ILE A 237 -4.13 -1.38 0.47
C ILE A 237 -2.63 -1.65 0.31
N LYS A 238 -1.96 -2.07 1.40
CA LYS A 238 -0.53 -2.35 1.45
C LYS A 238 -0.14 -3.66 0.76
N PHE A 239 -1.00 -4.69 0.80
CA PHE A 239 -0.69 -6.01 0.24
C PHE A 239 -0.14 -5.96 -1.19
N PRO A 240 -0.78 -5.25 -2.15
CA PRO A 240 -0.25 -5.17 -3.51
C PRO A 240 1.12 -4.50 -3.66
N GLY A 241 1.54 -3.67 -2.70
CA GLY A 241 2.85 -3.00 -2.70
C GLY A 241 3.98 -3.76 -2.02
N PHE A 242 3.65 -4.73 -1.17
CA PHE A 242 4.65 -5.51 -0.44
C PHE A 242 4.86 -6.93 -0.97
N VAL A 243 3.92 -7.47 -1.74
CA VAL A 243 4.19 -8.71 -2.48
C VAL A 243 5.35 -8.51 -3.45
N THR A 244 6.18 -9.54 -3.61
CA THR A 244 7.35 -9.46 -4.47
C THR A 244 6.96 -9.40 -5.95
N LYS A 245 7.85 -8.89 -6.80
CA LYS A 245 7.66 -8.97 -8.26
C LYS A 245 7.45 -10.43 -8.71
N ARG A 246 8.23 -11.36 -8.14
CA ARG A 246 8.11 -12.79 -8.40
C ARG A 246 6.70 -13.31 -8.11
N TYR A 247 6.08 -12.89 -7.01
CA TYR A 247 4.70 -13.27 -6.71
C TYR A 247 3.73 -12.80 -7.80
N VAL A 248 3.87 -11.56 -8.26
CA VAL A 248 3.00 -11.02 -9.33
C VAL A 248 3.22 -11.74 -10.66
N ASP A 249 4.46 -12.09 -10.99
CA ASP A 249 4.77 -12.92 -12.16
C ASP A 249 4.11 -14.31 -12.06
N LEU A 250 4.08 -14.91 -10.87
CA LEU A 250 3.40 -16.19 -10.61
C LEU A 250 1.88 -16.08 -10.74
N VAL A 251 1.27 -14.99 -10.25
CA VAL A 251 -0.16 -14.71 -10.46
C VAL A 251 -0.47 -14.55 -11.94
N ALA A 252 0.36 -13.80 -12.68
CA ALA A 252 0.19 -13.61 -14.13
C ALA A 252 0.35 -14.92 -14.91
N ALA A 253 1.24 -15.82 -14.45
CA ALA A 253 1.41 -17.17 -14.98
C ALA A 253 0.27 -18.13 -14.58
N LYS A 254 -0.72 -17.67 -13.81
CA LYS A 254 -1.84 -18.48 -13.28
C LYS A 254 -1.37 -19.65 -12.43
N ASP A 255 -0.27 -19.46 -11.68
CA ASP A 255 0.19 -20.45 -10.72
C ASP A 255 -0.92 -20.75 -9.68
N PRO A 256 -1.33 -22.02 -9.48
CA PRO A 256 -2.45 -22.35 -8.61
C PRO A 256 -2.30 -21.86 -7.17
N ARG A 257 -1.08 -21.92 -6.62
CA ARG A 257 -0.82 -21.48 -5.23
C ARG A 257 -0.84 -19.96 -5.12
N ALA A 258 -0.25 -19.25 -6.09
CA ALA A 258 -0.31 -17.79 -6.15
C ALA A 258 -1.77 -17.29 -6.21
N LEU A 259 -2.59 -17.94 -7.04
CA LEU A 259 -4.03 -17.65 -7.17
C LEU A 259 -4.80 -17.99 -5.89
N ALA A 260 -4.47 -19.08 -5.19
CA ALA A 260 -5.09 -19.40 -3.91
C ALA A 260 -4.82 -18.30 -2.86
N ILE A 261 -3.56 -17.89 -2.69
CA ILE A 261 -3.15 -16.78 -1.81
C ILE A 261 -3.92 -15.50 -2.18
N LEU A 262 -4.01 -15.18 -3.47
CA LEU A 262 -4.77 -14.02 -3.96
C LEU A 262 -6.27 -14.13 -3.64
N GLY A 263 -6.86 -15.32 -3.79
CA GLY A 263 -8.25 -15.59 -3.44
C GLY A 263 -8.55 -15.33 -1.96
N TYR A 264 -7.65 -15.77 -1.06
CA TYR A 264 -7.78 -15.48 0.38
C TYR A 264 -7.65 -13.98 0.68
N TYR A 265 -6.75 -13.27 -0.01
CA TYR A 265 -6.66 -11.81 0.10
C TYR A 265 -8.00 -11.16 -0.26
N LEU A 266 -8.59 -11.53 -1.41
CA LEU A 266 -9.86 -10.97 -1.88
C LEU A 266 -11.02 -11.27 -0.92
N MET A 267 -11.07 -12.48 -0.37
CA MET A 267 -12.02 -12.84 0.68
C MET A 267 -11.92 -11.88 1.88
N LEU A 268 -10.70 -11.56 2.34
CA LEU A 268 -10.47 -10.62 3.44
C LEU A 268 -10.84 -9.17 3.07
N VAL A 269 -10.80 -8.80 1.79
CA VAL A 269 -11.27 -7.49 1.29
C VAL A 269 -12.80 -7.44 1.31
N ASP A 270 -13.47 -8.49 0.80
CA ASP A 270 -14.92 -8.50 0.62
C ASP A 270 -15.70 -8.77 1.91
N CYS A 271 -15.20 -9.61 2.83
CA CYS A 271 -15.85 -9.85 4.13
C CYS A 271 -16.06 -8.57 4.95
N ARG A 272 -15.30 -7.50 4.68
CA ARG A 272 -15.48 -6.20 5.34
C ARG A 272 -16.71 -5.43 4.87
N LYS A 273 -17.19 -5.65 3.64
CA LYS A 273 -18.40 -4.98 3.14
C LYS A 273 -19.67 -5.47 3.85
N CYS A 274 -19.62 -6.66 4.46
CA CYS A 274 -20.76 -7.27 5.15
C CYS A 274 -20.90 -6.83 6.62
N GLY A 275 -19.81 -6.38 7.27
CA GLY A 275 -19.81 -6.01 8.70
C GLY A 275 -20.40 -4.63 9.03
N ASN A 276 -20.76 -3.82 8.02
CA ASN A 276 -21.23 -2.43 8.19
C ASN A 276 -22.74 -2.26 7.87
N ARG A 277 -23.52 -3.35 7.88
CA ARG A 277 -24.99 -3.35 7.75
C ARG A 277 -25.68 -3.94 8.99
N GLY A 278 -25.25 -3.50 10.17
CA GLY A 278 -25.90 -3.81 11.45
C GLY A 278 -26.39 -2.53 12.10
#